data_AF-Q9R3G8-F1
#
_entry.id   AF-Q9R3G8-F1
#
_cell.length_a   1.000
_cell.length_b   1.000
_cell.length_c   1.000
_cell.angle_alpha   90.00
_cell.angle_beta   90.00
_cell.angle_gamma   90.00
#
_symmetry.space_group_name_H-M   'P 1'
#
loop_
_entity.id
_entity.type
_entity.pdbx_description
1 polymer ?
#
loop_
_entity_poly.entity_id
_entity_poly.type
_entity_poly.pdbx_seq_one_letter_code
_entity_poly.pdbx_strand_id
1 'polypeptide(L)'
;VGYKDQQGNNVATIINVHMKNGSGLVIAGGEKGINNPSFYLYKEDQLTGLKRALSQEEIRNKIDFMEFLAQNNAKLDNLSE
;
A
#
# COMPACT_ATOMS: atom_id res chain seq x y z
N VAL A 1 -7.90 10.12 3.12
CA VAL A 1 -8.25 9.39 1.89
C VAL A 1 -9.29 10.21 1.15
N GLY A 2 -9.07 10.49 -0.13
CA GLY A 2 -10.07 11.12 -1.00
C GLY A 2 -10.92 10.06 -1.69
N TYR A 3 -12.19 10.37 -1.92
CA TYR A 3 -13.17 9.47 -2.53
C TYR A 3 -13.85 10.14 -3.72
N LYS A 4 -14.36 9.34 -4.64
CA LYS A 4 -15.33 9.76 -5.66
C LYS A 4 -16.46 8.74 -5.74
N ASP A 5 -17.64 9.20 -6.13
CA ASP A 5 -18.71 8.29 -6.50
C ASP A 5 -18.42 7.68 -7.87
N GLN A 6 -18.50 6.35 -7.97
CA GLN A 6 -18.53 5.61 -9.22
C GLN A 6 -19.71 4.65 -9.19
N GLN A 7 -20.71 4.96 -10.02
CA GLN A 7 -21.89 4.11 -10.20
C GLN A 7 -22.62 3.83 -8.86
N GLY A 8 -22.71 4.83 -7.99
CA GLY A 8 -23.37 4.71 -6.68
C GLY A 8 -22.49 4.11 -5.57
N ASN A 9 -21.20 3.86 -5.84
CA ASN A 9 -20.23 3.40 -4.84
C ASN A 9 -19.13 4.44 -4.61
N ASN A 10 -18.85 4.74 -3.34
CA ASN A 10 -17.70 5.57 -2.97
C ASN A 10 -16.41 4.75 -3.07
N VAL A 11 -15.58 5.08 -4.04
CA VAL A 11 -14.26 4.46 -4.24
C VAL A 11 -13.15 5.41 -3.82
N ALA A 12 -12.10 4.88 -3.20
CA ALA A 12 -10.92 5.67 -2.86
C ALA A 12 -10.19 6.09 -4.14
N THR A 13 -9.76 7.35 -4.24
CA THR A 13 -9.07 7.89 -5.42
C THR A 13 -7.66 8.36 -5.10
N ILE A 14 -7.44 8.83 -3.88
CA ILE A 14 -6.14 9.26 -3.39
C ILE A 14 -5.95 8.88 -1.93
N ILE A 15 -4.78 8.36 -1.60
CA ILE A 15 -4.34 8.11 -0.22
C ILE A 15 -3.08 8.92 -0.01
N ASN A 16 -3.08 9.76 1.02
CA ASN A 16 -1.90 10.47 1.51
C ASN A 16 -1.57 9.94 2.90
N VAL A 17 -0.37 9.40 3.07
CA VAL A 17 0.19 8.92 4.33
C VAL A 17 1.32 9.84 4.72
N HIS A 18 1.26 10.40 5.92
CA HIS A 18 2.32 11.19 6.52
C HIS A 18 2.84 10.43 7.75
N MET A 19 4.13 10.08 7.74
CA MET A 19 4.77 9.27 8.78
C MET A 19 5.52 10.14 9.78
N LYS A 20 5.72 9.63 11.01
CA LYS A 20 6.33 10.40 12.11
C LYS A 20 7.77 10.84 11.82
N ASN A 21 8.53 10.03 11.07
CA ASN A 21 9.88 10.36 10.63
C ASN A 21 9.94 11.43 9.50
N GLY A 22 8.81 12.01 9.10
CA GLY A 22 8.72 13.02 8.03
C GLY A 22 8.65 12.45 6.61
N SER A 23 8.75 11.13 6.44
CA SER A 23 8.52 10.50 5.13
C SER A 23 7.03 10.49 4.77
N GLY A 24 6.73 10.40 3.47
CA GLY A 24 5.37 10.40 2.95
C GLY A 24 5.15 9.33 1.88
N LEU A 25 3.91 8.89 1.75
CA LEU A 25 3.45 7.99 0.68
C LEU A 25 2.16 8.54 0.08
N VAL A 26 2.13 8.67 -1.24
CA VAL A 26 0.95 9.10 -2.01
C VAL A 26 0.58 7.98 -2.97
N ILE A 27 -0.66 7.52 -2.93
CA ILE A 27 -1.23 6.58 -3.90
C ILE A 27 -2.36 7.27 -4.62
N ALA A 28 -2.31 7.29 -5.96
CA ALA A 28 -3.37 7.81 -6.82
C ALA A 28 -3.97 6.67 -7.64
N GLY A 29 -5.28 6.52 -7.58
CA GLY A 29 -6.03 5.54 -8.37
C GLY A 29 -6.33 6.07 -9.76
N GLY A 30 -6.35 5.17 -10.75
CA GLY A 30 -6.78 5.49 -12.10
C GLY A 30 -8.29 5.67 -12.23
N GLU A 31 -8.83 5.41 -13.42
CA GLU A 31 -10.27 5.58 -13.71
C GLU A 31 -11.18 4.82 -12.76
N LYS A 32 -10.77 3.62 -12.32
CA LYS A 32 -11.53 2.76 -11.39
C LYS A 32 -11.25 3.03 -9.91
N GLY A 33 -10.42 4.02 -9.59
CA GLY A 33 -9.96 4.28 -8.22
C GLY A 33 -8.90 3.28 -7.74
N ILE A 34 -8.61 3.34 -6.44
CA ILE A 34 -7.67 2.48 -5.73
C ILE A 34 -8.41 1.25 -5.26
N ASN A 35 -8.16 0.12 -5.90
CA ASN A 35 -8.64 -1.15 -5.40
C ASN A 35 -7.79 -1.59 -4.19
N ASN A 36 -8.43 -2.19 -3.20
CA ASN A 36 -7.81 -2.67 -1.96
C ASN A 36 -6.90 -1.61 -1.28
N PRO A 37 -7.44 -0.45 -0.85
CA PRO A 37 -6.65 0.60 -0.21
C PRO A 37 -5.99 0.12 1.11
N SER A 38 -6.51 -0.95 1.72
CA SER A 38 -5.95 -1.53 2.94
C SER A 38 -4.57 -2.16 2.73
N PHE A 39 -4.24 -2.61 1.52
CA PHE A 39 -2.95 -3.20 1.18
C PHE A 39 -1.77 -2.29 1.57
N TYR A 40 -1.93 -0.98 1.42
CA TYR A 40 -0.87 0.00 1.68
C TYR A 40 -0.69 0.34 3.16
N LEU A 41 -1.66 0.00 4.02
CA LEU A 41 -1.75 0.56 5.38
C LEU A 41 -1.82 -0.49 6.48
N TYR A 42 -2.21 -1.72 6.15
CA TYR A 42 -2.47 -2.76 7.14
C TYR A 42 -1.85 -4.09 6.73
N LYS A 43 -1.57 -4.91 7.75
CA LYS A 43 -1.24 -6.33 7.64
C LYS A 43 -2.19 -7.14 8.49
N GLU A 44 -2.22 -8.43 8.23
CA GLU A 44 -2.82 -9.41 9.12
C GLU A 44 -1.76 -9.87 10.13
N ASP A 45 -2.11 -9.89 11.40
CA ASP A 45 -1.27 -10.45 12.44
C ASP A 45 -1.33 -11.98 12.37
N GLN A 46 -0.20 -12.64 12.13
CA GLN A 46 -0.16 -14.09 11.86
C GLN A 46 -0.59 -14.96 13.04
N LEU A 47 -0.49 -14.45 14.28
CA LEU A 47 -0.87 -15.21 15.48
C LEU A 47 -2.36 -15.09 15.76
N THR A 48 -2.93 -13.90 15.57
CA THR A 48 -4.31 -13.58 15.96
C THR A 48 -5.30 -13.49 14.79
N GLY A 49 -4.80 -13.40 13.55
CA GLY A 49 -5.60 -13.12 12.35
C GLY A 49 -6.17 -11.69 12.30
N LEU A 50 -5.83 -10.84 13.27
CA LEU A 50 -6.40 -9.50 13.36
C LEU A 50 -5.67 -8.53 12.46
N LYS A 51 -6.43 -7.60 11.90
CA LYS A 51 -5.88 -6.51 11.08
C LYS A 51 -5.13 -5.51 11.96
N ARG A 52 -3.86 -5.29 11.65
CA ARG A 52 -2.96 -4.37 12.35
C ARG A 52 -2.40 -3.33 11.38
N ALA A 53 -2.29 -2.08 11.81
CA ALA A 53 -1.63 -1.05 11.03
C ALA A 53 -0.14 -1.36 10.85
N LEU A 54 0.38 -1.10 9.64
CA LEU A 54 1.80 -1.17 9.37
C LEU A 54 2.54 -0.05 10.14
N SER A 55 3.73 -0.36 10.64
CA SER A 55 4.65 0.67 11.13
C SER A 55 5.21 1.50 9.95
N GLN A 56 5.79 2.67 10.24
CA GLN A 56 6.45 3.47 9.19
C GLN A 56 7.60 2.73 8.50
N GLU A 57 8.31 1.87 9.23
CA GLU A 57 9.38 1.03 8.67
C GLU A 57 8.81 -0.09 7.81
N GLU A 58 7.69 -0.71 8.22
CA GLU A 58 7.02 -1.73 7.43
C GLU A 58 6.42 -1.16 6.15
N ILE A 59 5.87 0.06 6.19
CA ILE A 59 5.45 0.79 4.98
C ILE A 59 6.65 0.97 4.06
N ARG A 60 7.78 1.47 4.58
CA ARG A 60 9.00 1.67 3.78
C ARG A 60 9.49 0.37 3.14
N ASN A 61 9.67 -0.69 3.93
CA ASN A 61 10.11 -2.00 3.45
C ASN A 61 9.17 -2.58 2.39
N LYS A 62 7.85 -2.35 2.53
CA LYS A 62 6.87 -2.76 1.53
C LYS A 62 7.03 -2.00 0.22
N ILE A 63 7.33 -0.70 0.26
CA ILE A 63 7.64 0.08 -0.94
C ILE A 63 8.94 -0.41 -1.59
N ASP A 64 10.00 -0.62 -0.80
CA ASP A 64 11.28 -1.13 -1.29
C ASP A 64 11.12 -2.51 -1.95
N PHE A 65 10.28 -3.37 -1.38
CA PHE A 65 9.96 -4.67 -1.98
C PHE A 65 9.17 -4.54 -3.30
N MET A 66 8.24 -3.60 -3.40
CA MET A 66 7.54 -3.33 -4.67
C MET A 66 8.48 -2.75 -5.73
N GLU A 67 9.45 -1.93 -5.34
CA GLU A 67 10.50 -1.44 -6.24
C GLU A 67 11.38 -2.58 -6.74
N PHE A 68 11.81 -3.49 -5.85
CA PHE A 68 12.50 -4.72 -6.24
C PHE A 68 11.69 -5.51 -7.28
N LEU A 69 10.39 -5.76 -7.01
CA LEU A 69 9.54 -6.48 -7.96
C LEU A 69 9.42 -5.74 -9.31
N ALA A 70 9.27 -4.42 -9.30
CA ALA A 70 9.19 -3.62 -10.52
C ALA A 70 10.46 -3.74 -11.38
N GLN A 71 11.63 -3.77 -10.74
CA GLN A 71 12.93 -3.95 -11.43
C GLN A 71 13.14 -5.38 -11.95
N ASN A 72 12.39 -6.35 -11.44
CA ASN A 72 12.56 -7.78 -11.71
C ASN A 72 11.36 -8.43 -12.42
N ASN A 73 10.57 -7.66 -13.18
CA ASN A 73 9.38 -8.17 -13.89
C ASN A 73 8.38 -8.92 -13.00
N ALA A 74 8.23 -8.45 -11.76
CA ALA A 74 7.43 -9.07 -10.70
C ALA A 74 7.84 -10.51 -10.33
N LYS A 75 9.10 -10.88 -10.54
CA LYS A 75 9.68 -12.17 -10.15
C LYS A 75 10.60 -12.04 -8.94
N LEU A 76 10.81 -13.18 -8.27
CA LEU A 76 11.66 -13.29 -7.07
C LEU A 76 13.02 -13.94 -7.35
N ASP A 77 13.32 -14.25 -8.60
CA ASP A 77 14.50 -15.05 -8.99
C ASP A 77 15.84 -14.38 -8.61
N ASN A 78 15.86 -13.06 -8.42
CA ASN A 78 17.06 -12.25 -8.11
C ASN A 78 17.11 -11.80 -6.63
N LEU A 79 16.41 -12.49 -5.73
CA LEU A 79 16.44 -12.17 -4.31
C LEU A 79 17.77 -12.63 -3.69
N SER A 80 18.49 -11.70 -3.06
CA SER A 80 19.71 -12.01 -2.31
C SER A 80 19.39 -12.58 -0.93
N GLU A 81 20.25 -13.49 -0.45
CA GLU A 81 20.25 -13.96 0.95
C GLU A 81 20.71 -12.87 1.94
#